data_AF-A0A1G4JQI2-F1
#
_entry.id   AF-A0A1G4JQI2-F1
#
_cell.length_a   1.000
_cell.length_b   1.000
_cell.length_c   1.000
_cell.angle_alpha   90.00
_cell.angle_beta   90.00
_cell.angle_gamma   90.00
#
_symmetry.space_group_name_H-M   'P 1'
#
loop_
_entity.id
_entity.type
_entity.pdbx_description
1 polymer ?
#
loop_
_entity_poly.entity_id
_entity_poly.type
_entity_poly.pdbx_seq_one_letter_code
_entity_poly.pdbx_strand_id
1 'polypeptide(L)'
;MLEEENKCWICLCSGDERPPLGTLKEAHDWVHPCNCSLVAHRKCLLEWVARNTLESKNEVINGFNSQELNIGLEALNVSDAYSSLHTGATGFQPLSLLGIAPFSAIPLDAATPFDPAEVSRVFSAEAEESVIQNVTTAMAAGAQERPLGSFPLGNSRKLVINTVCPQCNAPILLRTSRAPTVSMSAMVSKLLNWFAKTVTQTTVAGTIGGSILFSCGGLLTSWGLRIMTTLAPESTLLKLLDLPNASTLYQAFNKNQMGFKQFFLLGITPIYLLSFRFNHPFLTWPKRLYPILFLRPGENLNLNAKGFLLLQYPLLILSDFLKVFVYNHIYFEWVHSVKPYFICDQMSIKQFKIYEAEQQFIDMRREIREANGTSESLLSKLMKPFRSFIEEPVMRGICGRRMLMCARFDYSHALIKTSLWEKVASTLLFPTAGKLFHTIFLARLSWFKSFVAHKSSTPDDGLFLGNLLGCCAVVLLKDVMHLFVTWRRVKQLQSMEVMEYMSSEWEYTLNKKAGRILNQLSMLTENEESYLLLEEYSSKMLTRSYHDQWENVANGIPTITAKLNFFRYLVMKMSIERSTTYRNSKLKNNP
;
A
#
# COMPACT_ATOMS: atom_id res chain seq x y z
N MET A 1 -26.15 16.38 43.42
CA MET A 1 -26.23 15.63 42.15
C MET A 1 -24.81 15.19 41.85
N LEU A 2 -24.51 13.90 42.06
CA LEU A 2 -23.25 13.33 41.58
C LEU A 2 -23.34 13.39 40.06
N GLU A 3 -22.51 14.21 39.42
CA GLU A 3 -22.28 14.07 37.99
C GLU A 3 -21.83 12.63 37.78
N GLU A 4 -22.61 11.83 37.04
CA GLU A 4 -22.14 10.51 36.63
C GLU A 4 -20.88 10.73 35.81
N GLU A 5 -19.73 10.47 36.43
CA GLU A 5 -18.45 10.56 35.75
C GLU A 5 -18.53 9.67 34.51
N ASN A 6 -18.48 10.29 33.33
CA ASN A 6 -18.40 9.56 32.08
C ASN A 6 -17.20 8.61 32.17
N LYS A 7 -17.47 7.30 32.06
CA LYS A 7 -16.44 6.26 32.04
C LYS A 7 -16.28 5.72 30.64
N CYS A 8 -15.04 5.56 30.21
CA CYS A 8 -14.73 5.00 28.92
C CYS A 8 -15.09 3.52 28.91
N TRP A 9 -16.02 3.08 28.05
CA TRP A 9 -16.45 1.67 28.03
C TRP A 9 -15.33 0.69 27.62
N ILE A 10 -14.24 1.19 27.06
CA ILE A 10 -13.10 0.38 26.59
C ILE A 10 -12.06 0.19 27.70
N CYS A 11 -11.65 1.28 28.37
CA CYS A 11 -10.58 1.25 29.38
C CYS A 11 -11.09 1.39 30.82
N LEU A 12 -12.38 1.67 31.00
CA LEU A 12 -13.08 1.88 32.28
C LEU A 12 -12.62 3.11 33.09
N CYS A 13 -11.62 3.84 32.60
CA CYS A 13 -11.13 5.09 33.18
C CYS A 13 -12.11 6.25 32.99
N SER A 14 -12.11 7.18 33.95
CA SER A 14 -12.76 8.49 33.88
C SER A 14 -11.89 9.52 33.15
N GLY A 15 -12.40 10.75 33.00
CA GLY A 15 -11.71 11.81 32.25
C GLY A 15 -10.43 12.32 32.93
N ASP A 16 -10.27 12.08 34.22
CA ASP A 16 -9.09 12.48 35.00
C ASP A 16 -8.03 11.36 35.07
N GLU A 17 -8.41 10.14 34.66
CA GLU A 17 -7.53 8.99 34.62
C GLU A 17 -6.91 8.81 33.23
N ARG A 18 -5.62 8.53 33.21
CA ARG A 18 -4.87 8.37 31.95
C ARG A 18 -5.35 7.11 31.19
N PRO A 19 -5.82 7.24 29.92
CA PRO A 19 -6.13 6.06 29.13
C PRO A 19 -4.88 5.23 28.81
N PRO A 20 -5.02 3.92 28.58
CA PRO A 20 -3.93 3.07 28.11
C PRO A 20 -3.26 3.68 26.87
N LEU A 21 -1.93 3.74 26.87
CA LEU A 21 -1.11 4.38 25.82
C LEU A 21 -1.41 5.87 25.56
N GLY A 22 -2.25 6.47 26.38
CA GLY A 22 -2.73 7.85 26.35
C GLY A 22 -1.80 8.84 27.01
N THR A 23 -2.11 10.12 26.82
CA THR A 23 -1.66 11.25 27.62
C THR A 23 -2.87 11.77 28.40
N LEU A 24 -2.65 12.53 29.47
CA LEU A 24 -3.75 13.15 30.22
C LEU A 24 -4.66 14.03 29.33
N LYS A 25 -4.08 14.71 28.32
CA LYS A 25 -4.88 15.50 27.37
C LYS A 25 -5.87 14.65 26.56
N GLU A 26 -5.51 13.41 26.24
CA GLU A 26 -6.37 12.49 25.51
C GLU A 26 -7.41 11.81 26.43
N ALA A 27 -7.28 11.91 27.75
CA ALA A 27 -8.30 11.47 28.71
C ALA A 27 -9.55 12.37 28.64
N HIS A 28 -9.39 13.64 28.29
CA HIS A 28 -10.51 14.56 28.12
C HIS A 28 -11.12 14.57 26.70
N ASP A 29 -10.55 13.81 25.75
CA ASP A 29 -11.04 13.74 24.36
C ASP A 29 -12.05 12.60 24.20
N TRP A 30 -13.30 12.89 24.56
CA TRP A 30 -14.42 11.95 24.50
C TRP A 30 -15.08 11.91 23.12
N VAL A 31 -15.51 10.72 22.70
CA VAL A 31 -16.28 10.51 21.47
C VAL A 31 -17.49 9.63 21.73
N HIS A 32 -18.59 10.01 21.09
CA HIS A 32 -19.83 9.23 21.02
C HIS A 32 -19.95 8.62 19.61
N PRO A 33 -19.61 7.33 19.44
CA PRO A 33 -19.64 6.70 18.12
C PRO A 33 -21.07 6.51 17.56
N CYS A 34 -22.08 6.52 18.42
CA CYS A 34 -23.49 6.41 18.09
C CYS A 34 -24.36 7.00 19.22
N ASN A 35 -25.69 6.94 19.07
CA ASN A 35 -26.66 7.40 20.08
C ASN A 35 -26.80 6.48 21.32
N CYS A 36 -25.98 5.43 21.45
CA CYS A 36 -25.98 4.59 22.64
C CYS A 36 -25.34 5.31 23.83
N SER A 37 -25.48 4.72 25.02
CA SER A 37 -24.76 5.15 26.23
C SER A 37 -23.25 4.90 26.17
N LEU A 38 -22.72 4.32 25.08
CA LEU A 38 -21.29 4.08 24.94
C LEU A 38 -20.54 5.37 24.67
N VAL A 39 -19.71 5.76 25.64
CA VAL A 39 -18.75 6.86 25.52
C VAL A 39 -17.35 6.30 25.66
N ALA A 40 -16.43 6.70 24.77
CA ALA A 40 -15.04 6.30 24.87
C ALA A 40 -14.11 7.50 24.68
N HIS A 41 -12.91 7.41 25.23
CA HIS A 41 -11.82 8.26 24.78
C HIS A 41 -11.57 7.99 23.29
N ARG A 42 -11.38 9.05 22.49
CA ARG A 42 -11.08 8.95 21.05
C ARG A 42 -9.99 7.92 20.79
N LYS A 43 -8.90 8.04 21.54
CA LYS A 43 -7.75 7.15 21.42
C LYS A 43 -8.10 5.68 21.66
N CYS A 44 -8.83 5.39 22.74
CA CYS A 44 -9.25 4.03 23.07
C CYS A 44 -10.15 3.46 21.96
N LEU A 45 -11.07 4.26 21.43
CA LEU A 45 -11.93 3.83 20.33
C LEU A 45 -11.14 3.49 19.08
N LEU A 46 -10.21 4.37 18.69
CA LEU A 46 -9.34 4.12 17.54
C LEU A 46 -8.54 2.82 17.71
N GLU A 47 -7.95 2.62 18.89
CA GLU A 47 -7.19 1.41 19.19
C GLU A 47 -8.05 0.14 19.16
N TRP A 48 -9.24 0.20 19.74
CA TRP A 48 -10.21 -0.90 19.71
C TRP A 48 -10.59 -1.28 18.27
N VAL A 49 -10.88 -0.28 17.42
CA VAL A 49 -11.16 -0.51 15.99
C VAL A 49 -9.99 -1.24 15.32
N ALA A 50 -8.75 -0.88 15.64
CA ALA A 50 -7.58 -1.54 15.07
C ALA A 50 -7.37 -2.96 15.54
N ARG A 51 -7.58 -3.20 16.84
CA ARG A 51 -7.48 -4.55 17.40
C ARG A 51 -8.50 -5.48 16.75
N ASN A 52 -9.76 -5.06 16.65
CA ASN A 52 -10.81 -5.85 16.00
C ASN A 52 -10.53 -6.09 14.51
N THR A 53 -9.98 -5.10 13.82
CA THR A 53 -9.62 -5.25 12.40
C THR A 53 -8.49 -6.27 12.23
N LEU A 54 -7.49 -6.26 13.12
CA LEU A 54 -6.38 -7.21 13.11
C LEU A 54 -6.83 -8.63 13.49
N GLU A 55 -7.67 -8.77 14.52
CA GLU A 55 -8.23 -10.06 14.94
C GLU A 55 -9.06 -10.70 13.83
N SER A 56 -9.99 -9.93 13.24
CA SER A 56 -10.78 -10.40 12.10
C SER A 56 -9.92 -10.85 10.92
N LYS A 57 -8.86 -10.10 10.60
CA LYS A 57 -7.93 -10.49 9.53
C LYS A 57 -7.14 -11.76 9.86
N ASN A 58 -6.71 -11.92 11.11
CA ASN A 58 -5.99 -13.11 11.55
C ASN A 58 -6.90 -14.35 11.55
N GLU A 59 -8.17 -14.22 11.94
CA GLU A 59 -9.16 -15.29 11.83
C GLU A 59 -9.35 -15.73 10.38
N VAL A 60 -9.48 -14.76 9.46
CA VAL A 60 -9.58 -15.02 8.03
C VAL A 60 -8.33 -15.73 7.50
N ILE A 61 -7.11 -15.27 7.85
CA ILE A 61 -5.85 -15.90 7.45
C ILE A 61 -5.73 -17.33 8.01
N ASN A 62 -6.11 -17.53 9.27
CA ASN A 62 -6.10 -18.86 9.89
C ASN A 62 -7.14 -19.78 9.26
N GLY A 63 -8.31 -19.26 8.87
CA GLY A 63 -9.34 -19.98 8.13
C GLY A 63 -8.92 -20.32 6.69
N PHE A 64 -8.14 -19.46 6.03
CA PHE A 64 -7.58 -19.71 4.69
C PHE A 64 -6.59 -20.88 4.65
N ASN A 65 -5.98 -21.25 5.78
CA ASN A 65 -5.17 -22.47 5.86
C ASN A 65 -6.01 -23.75 5.99
N SER A 66 -7.35 -23.66 6.07
CA SER A 66 -8.24 -24.82 6.24
C SER A 66 -9.22 -25.13 5.10
N GLN A 67 -9.69 -24.19 4.27
CA GLN A 67 -10.45 -24.48 3.03
C GLN A 67 -10.78 -23.19 2.24
N GLU A 68 -11.00 -23.34 0.93
CA GLU A 68 -11.20 -22.28 -0.07
C GLU A 68 -12.44 -21.40 0.15
N LEU A 69 -12.32 -20.13 -0.29
CA LEU A 69 -13.36 -19.10 -0.49
C LEU A 69 -13.93 -18.39 0.75
N ASN A 70 -13.25 -17.32 1.17
CA ASN A 70 -13.87 -16.23 1.93
C ASN A 70 -13.68 -14.88 1.19
N ILE A 71 -14.55 -14.62 0.22
CA ILE A 71 -14.69 -13.34 -0.49
C ILE A 71 -15.86 -12.57 0.15
N GLY A 72 -15.73 -12.18 1.41
CA GLY A 72 -16.90 -11.72 2.18
C GLY A 72 -16.74 -10.45 3.02
N LEU A 73 -15.54 -10.17 3.54
CA LEU A 73 -15.35 -9.10 4.55
C LEU A 73 -14.66 -7.83 4.04
N GLU A 74 -13.91 -7.89 2.93
CA GLU A 74 -13.22 -6.73 2.38
C GLU A 74 -14.17 -5.71 1.70
N ALA A 75 -15.42 -6.07 1.44
CA ALA A 75 -16.39 -5.17 0.80
C ALA A 75 -16.95 -4.09 1.74
N LEU A 76 -16.99 -4.36 3.05
CA LEU A 76 -17.49 -3.43 4.06
C LEU A 76 -16.40 -2.72 4.85
N ASN A 77 -15.16 -3.20 4.85
CA ASN A 77 -14.02 -2.42 5.31
C ASN A 77 -13.44 -1.65 4.12
N VAL A 78 -13.29 -0.32 4.24
CA VAL A 78 -12.60 0.43 3.19
C VAL A 78 -11.15 -0.03 3.13
N SER A 79 -10.84 -0.85 2.13
CA SER A 79 -9.48 -1.01 1.68
C SER A 79 -9.07 0.30 1.00
N ASP A 80 -7.98 0.90 1.47
CA ASP A 80 -7.37 2.08 0.85
C ASP A 80 -7.27 1.90 -0.67
N ALA A 81 -7.28 3.01 -1.42
CA ALA A 81 -6.86 2.99 -2.83
C ALA A 81 -5.48 2.30 -3.02
N TYR A 82 -4.67 2.32 -1.96
CA TYR A 82 -3.42 1.58 -1.82
C TYR A 82 -3.62 0.07 -1.61
N SER A 83 -4.50 -0.38 -0.70
CA SER A 83 -4.77 -1.81 -0.46
C SER A 83 -5.52 -2.48 -1.63
N SER A 84 -6.49 -1.80 -2.24
CA SER A 84 -7.20 -2.27 -3.45
C SER A 84 -6.27 -2.50 -4.65
N LEU A 85 -5.14 -1.76 -4.70
CA LEU A 85 -4.05 -1.90 -5.66
C LEU A 85 -3.28 -3.23 -5.51
N HIS A 86 -3.34 -3.83 -4.32
CA HIS A 86 -2.65 -5.08 -3.99
C HIS A 86 -3.57 -6.30 -3.97
N THR A 87 -4.83 -6.15 -3.55
CA THR A 87 -5.79 -7.27 -3.57
C THR A 87 -6.21 -7.63 -5.01
N GLY A 88 -6.23 -6.67 -5.94
CA GLY A 88 -6.48 -6.94 -7.36
C GLY A 88 -5.38 -7.75 -8.08
N ALA A 89 -4.32 -8.15 -7.38
CA ALA A 89 -3.22 -8.93 -7.95
C ALA A 89 -3.44 -10.45 -7.93
N THR A 90 -4.46 -10.97 -7.22
CA THR A 90 -4.73 -12.42 -7.12
C THR A 90 -5.84 -12.92 -8.04
N GLY A 91 -6.58 -12.03 -8.71
CA GLY A 91 -7.54 -12.40 -9.76
C GLY A 91 -6.85 -12.69 -11.09
N PHE A 92 -6.35 -13.90 -11.28
CA PHE A 92 -5.88 -14.40 -12.57
C PHE A 92 -7.11 -14.66 -13.48
N GLN A 93 -7.39 -13.78 -14.44
CA GLN A 93 -8.22 -14.13 -15.60
C GLN A 93 -7.35 -14.00 -16.86
N PRO A 94 -6.69 -15.09 -17.30
CA PRO A 94 -5.62 -15.04 -18.30
C PRO A 94 -6.11 -14.79 -19.74
N LEU A 95 -7.42 -14.74 -20.00
CA LEU A 95 -7.96 -14.76 -21.36
C LEU A 95 -8.70 -13.48 -21.80
N SER A 96 -8.80 -12.42 -20.99
CA SER A 96 -9.51 -11.20 -21.41
C SER A 96 -8.69 -10.24 -22.28
N LEU A 97 -7.39 -10.48 -22.47
CA LEU A 97 -6.48 -9.57 -23.18
C LEU A 97 -6.16 -9.99 -24.61
N LEU A 98 -6.34 -11.26 -24.96
CA LEU A 98 -6.39 -11.69 -26.36
C LEU A 98 -7.85 -11.64 -26.74
N GLY A 99 -8.23 -10.86 -27.75
CA GLY A 99 -9.62 -10.72 -28.24
C GLY A 99 -10.23 -12.00 -28.83
N ILE A 100 -9.87 -13.16 -28.31
CA ILE A 100 -10.58 -14.42 -28.43
C ILE A 100 -11.52 -14.44 -27.23
N ALA A 101 -12.79 -14.10 -27.47
CA ALA A 101 -13.84 -14.25 -26.48
C ALA A 101 -13.76 -15.67 -25.89
N PRO A 102 -13.76 -15.86 -24.56
CA PRO A 102 -14.18 -17.15 -24.04
C PRO A 102 -15.61 -17.35 -24.55
N PHE A 103 -15.81 -18.48 -25.24
CA PHE A 103 -17.14 -18.94 -25.61
C PHE A 103 -18.05 -18.84 -24.37
N SER A 104 -19.15 -18.10 -24.53
CA SER A 104 -20.11 -17.58 -23.53
C SER A 104 -19.86 -16.19 -22.92
N ALA A 105 -19.37 -15.24 -23.72
CA ALA A 105 -19.85 -13.86 -23.57
C ALA A 105 -21.35 -13.81 -23.95
N ILE A 106 -22.21 -13.99 -22.95
CA ILE A 106 -23.62 -13.61 -23.05
C ILE A 106 -23.62 -12.10 -23.36
N PRO A 107 -24.37 -11.63 -24.38
CA PRO A 107 -24.47 -10.20 -24.67
C PRO A 107 -24.89 -9.47 -23.40
N LEU A 108 -24.18 -8.38 -23.11
CA LEU A 108 -24.43 -7.45 -22.01
C LEU A 108 -25.70 -6.63 -22.26
N ASP A 109 -26.81 -7.31 -22.52
CA ASP A 109 -28.14 -6.75 -22.58
C ASP A 109 -28.89 -7.25 -21.34
N ALA A 110 -29.34 -6.30 -20.49
CA ALA A 110 -30.26 -6.44 -19.34
C ALA A 110 -29.71 -6.38 -17.90
N ALA A 111 -28.45 -6.04 -17.63
CA ALA A 111 -28.08 -5.61 -16.27
C ALA A 111 -28.57 -4.16 -16.05
N THR A 112 -29.75 -3.99 -15.47
CA THR A 112 -30.28 -2.66 -15.14
C THR A 112 -29.41 -2.03 -14.04
N PRO A 113 -28.71 -0.92 -14.32
CA PRO A 113 -27.92 -0.24 -13.30
C PRO A 113 -28.82 0.21 -12.16
N PHE A 114 -28.30 0.23 -10.93
CA PHE A 114 -29.06 0.70 -9.79
C PHE A 114 -29.35 2.20 -9.94
N ASP A 115 -30.61 2.56 -10.16
CA ASP A 115 -31.08 3.95 -10.10
C ASP A 115 -31.86 4.19 -8.78
N PRO A 116 -31.25 4.85 -7.79
CA PRO A 116 -31.93 5.18 -6.53
C PRO A 116 -33.15 6.07 -6.73
N ALA A 117 -33.21 6.86 -7.82
CA ALA A 117 -34.31 7.77 -8.05
C ALA A 117 -35.64 7.04 -8.26
N GLU A 118 -35.63 5.86 -8.91
CA GLU A 118 -36.83 5.05 -9.11
C GLU A 118 -37.39 4.55 -7.77
N VAL A 119 -36.51 4.05 -6.89
CA VAL A 119 -36.88 3.55 -5.57
C VAL A 119 -37.32 4.69 -4.64
N SER A 120 -36.71 5.88 -4.77
CA SER A 120 -37.01 7.05 -3.95
C SER A 120 -38.48 7.50 -4.02
N ARG A 121 -39.12 7.34 -5.19
CA ARG A 121 -40.49 7.80 -5.44
C ARG A 121 -41.50 7.16 -4.49
N VAL A 122 -41.23 5.93 -4.06
CA VAL A 122 -42.09 5.16 -3.14
C VAL A 122 -42.16 5.81 -1.75
N PHE A 123 -41.10 6.52 -1.34
CA PHE A 123 -41.01 7.10 0.00
C PHE A 123 -41.55 8.53 0.11
N SER A 124 -42.04 9.12 -0.98
CA SER A 124 -42.49 10.53 -1.02
C SER A 124 -43.60 10.86 -0.01
N ALA A 125 -44.36 9.86 0.43
CA ALA A 125 -45.41 10.01 1.44
C ALA A 125 -44.95 9.75 2.89
N GLU A 126 -43.78 9.14 3.09
CA GLU A 126 -43.32 8.62 4.39
C GLU A 126 -42.29 9.51 5.09
N ALA A 127 -41.57 10.36 4.34
CA ALA A 127 -40.50 11.20 4.88
C ALA A 127 -40.44 12.59 4.22
N GLU A 128 -39.75 13.53 4.87
CA GLU A 128 -39.49 14.85 4.28
C GLU A 128 -38.70 14.74 2.97
N GLU A 129 -39.13 15.49 1.95
CA GLU A 129 -38.52 15.49 0.61
C GLU A 129 -37.00 15.78 0.66
N SER A 130 -36.56 16.68 1.55
CA SER A 130 -35.14 16.99 1.72
C SER A 130 -34.29 15.81 2.20
N VAL A 131 -34.84 14.95 3.07
CA VAL A 131 -34.14 13.75 3.56
C VAL A 131 -34.04 12.71 2.43
N ILE A 132 -35.16 12.49 1.74
CA ILE A 132 -35.21 11.56 0.60
C ILE A 132 -34.20 12.00 -0.48
N GLN A 133 -34.14 13.29 -0.80
CA GLN A 133 -33.22 13.82 -1.80
C GLN A 133 -31.75 13.67 -1.37
N ASN A 134 -31.41 13.92 -0.10
CA ASN A 134 -30.04 13.75 0.41
C ASN A 134 -29.57 12.28 0.33
N VAL A 135 -30.41 11.34 0.75
CA VAL A 135 -30.10 9.90 0.68
C VAL A 135 -29.97 9.46 -0.78
N THR A 136 -30.93 9.84 -1.62
CA THR A 136 -30.98 9.46 -3.04
C THR A 136 -29.77 9.97 -3.81
N THR A 137 -29.43 11.25 -3.64
CA THR A 137 -28.26 11.86 -4.32
C THR A 137 -26.95 11.24 -3.86
N ALA A 138 -26.80 10.93 -2.57
CA ALA A 138 -25.62 10.24 -2.05
C ALA A 138 -25.49 8.83 -2.64
N MET A 139 -26.55 8.03 -2.61
CA MET A 139 -26.56 6.68 -3.18
C MET A 139 -26.31 6.71 -4.69
N ALA A 140 -26.87 7.67 -5.42
CA ALA A 140 -26.69 7.81 -6.87
C ALA A 140 -25.23 8.14 -7.22
N ALA A 141 -24.60 9.04 -6.46
CA ALA A 141 -23.18 9.33 -6.60
C ALA A 141 -22.30 8.08 -6.35
N GLY A 142 -22.76 7.14 -5.53
CA GLY A 142 -22.10 5.86 -5.29
C GLY A 142 -22.29 4.86 -6.43
N ALA A 143 -23.52 4.73 -6.92
CA ALA A 143 -23.87 3.84 -8.01
C ALA A 143 -23.15 4.22 -9.32
N GLN A 144 -22.97 5.52 -9.56
CA GLN A 144 -22.27 6.04 -10.74
C GLN A 144 -20.73 5.87 -10.68
N GLU A 145 -20.15 5.56 -9.52
CA GLU A 145 -18.71 5.28 -9.42
C GLU A 145 -18.38 3.93 -10.10
N ARG A 146 -17.92 4.01 -11.36
CA ARG A 146 -17.53 2.82 -12.14
C ARG A 146 -16.40 2.04 -11.44
N PRO A 147 -16.49 0.70 -11.33
CA PRO A 147 -15.47 -0.11 -10.66
C PRO A 147 -14.10 -0.17 -11.36
N LEU A 148 -13.97 0.27 -12.62
CA LEU A 148 -12.80 -0.05 -13.45
C LEU A 148 -12.26 1.13 -14.27
N GLY A 149 -10.94 1.31 -14.24
CA GLY A 149 -10.15 1.90 -15.32
C GLY A 149 -10.07 3.43 -15.45
N SER A 150 -11.05 4.22 -15.00
CA SER A 150 -10.95 5.68 -15.16
C SER A 150 -10.01 6.29 -14.11
N PHE A 151 -8.98 6.99 -14.57
CA PHE A 151 -8.10 7.82 -13.74
C PHE A 151 -8.94 8.93 -13.09
N PRO A 152 -9.29 8.87 -11.80
CA PRO A 152 -9.94 10.00 -11.16
C PRO A 152 -8.83 10.98 -10.82
N LEU A 153 -8.62 11.96 -11.69
CA LEU A 153 -7.81 13.14 -11.40
C LEU A 153 -8.49 14.07 -10.38
N GLY A 154 -9.70 13.72 -9.92
CA GLY A 154 -10.53 14.52 -9.02
C GLY A 154 -10.64 13.95 -7.60
N ASN A 155 -10.25 14.77 -6.63
CA ASN A 155 -10.49 14.70 -5.19
C ASN A 155 -10.14 13.38 -4.46
N SER A 156 -9.04 13.46 -3.71
CA SER A 156 -8.65 12.59 -2.60
C SER A 156 -9.87 11.98 -1.89
N ARG A 157 -10.03 10.65 -2.07
CA ARG A 157 -10.98 9.85 -1.30
C ARG A 157 -10.59 9.96 0.17
N LYS A 158 -11.52 10.47 1.01
CA LYS A 158 -11.43 10.35 2.46
C LYS A 158 -11.45 8.85 2.77
N LEU A 159 -10.43 8.32 3.44
CA LEU A 159 -10.49 6.94 3.92
C LEU A 159 -11.60 6.88 4.97
N VAL A 160 -12.46 5.87 4.89
CA VAL A 160 -13.52 5.63 5.86
C VAL A 160 -13.50 4.18 6.34
N ILE A 161 -12.72 3.87 7.37
CA ILE A 161 -12.77 2.54 7.98
C ILE A 161 -14.15 2.38 8.64
N ASN A 162 -14.82 1.26 8.41
CA ASN A 162 -16.16 0.99 8.95
C ASN A 162 -16.06 -0.16 9.95
N THR A 163 -16.31 0.15 11.22
CA THR A 163 -16.54 -0.87 12.24
C THR A 163 -17.95 -0.73 12.77
N VAL A 164 -18.44 -1.68 13.55
CA VAL A 164 -19.80 -1.63 14.10
C VAL A 164 -19.77 -1.44 15.61
N CYS A 165 -20.73 -0.69 16.13
CA CYS A 165 -20.91 -0.53 17.57
C CYS A 165 -21.35 -1.87 18.19
N PRO A 166 -20.73 -2.33 19.30
CA PRO A 166 -21.07 -3.62 19.91
C PRO A 166 -22.47 -3.66 20.53
N GLN A 167 -23.06 -2.50 20.88
CA GLN A 167 -24.38 -2.45 21.52
C GLN A 167 -25.53 -2.37 20.51
N CYS A 168 -25.40 -1.55 19.46
CA CYS A 168 -26.49 -1.28 18.50
C CYS A 168 -26.16 -1.65 17.04
N ASN A 169 -24.96 -2.18 16.77
CA ASN A 169 -24.48 -2.49 15.43
C ASN A 169 -24.39 -1.28 14.47
N ALA A 170 -24.48 -0.05 14.98
CA ALA A 170 -24.36 1.16 14.16
C ALA A 170 -22.94 1.30 13.57
N PRO A 171 -22.80 1.75 12.31
CA PRO A 171 -21.49 1.89 11.68
C PRO A 171 -20.69 3.07 12.26
N ILE A 172 -19.47 2.80 12.67
CA ILE A 172 -18.47 3.75 13.17
C ILE A 172 -17.51 4.03 12.02
N LEU A 173 -17.48 5.28 11.59
CA LEU A 173 -16.74 5.71 10.42
C LEU A 173 -15.53 6.55 10.82
N LEU A 174 -14.33 6.15 10.39
CA LEU A 174 -13.08 6.85 10.71
C LEU A 174 -12.58 7.67 9.51
N ARG A 175 -12.40 8.98 9.67
CA ARG A 175 -11.91 9.89 8.64
C ARG A 175 -10.39 10.08 8.73
N THR A 176 -9.71 10.12 7.58
CA THR A 176 -8.32 10.61 7.49
C THR A 176 -8.26 11.97 6.80
N SER A 177 -7.22 12.76 7.10
CA SER A 177 -6.95 14.00 6.36
C SER A 177 -6.58 13.72 4.91
N ARG A 178 -6.78 14.72 4.04
CA ARG A 178 -6.43 14.63 2.62
C ARG A 178 -4.95 14.95 2.42
N ALA A 179 -4.20 14.03 1.85
CA ALA A 179 -2.81 14.26 1.44
C ALA A 179 -2.67 14.02 -0.09
N PRO A 180 -2.55 15.07 -0.93
CA PRO A 180 -2.49 14.91 -2.38
C PRO A 180 -1.27 14.11 -2.85
N THR A 181 -0.17 14.16 -2.10
CA THR A 181 1.08 13.46 -2.43
C THR A 181 0.95 11.93 -2.41
N VAL A 182 0.14 11.39 -1.49
CA VAL A 182 -0.10 9.94 -1.38
C VAL A 182 -0.94 9.44 -2.56
N SER A 183 -1.87 10.28 -3.04
CA SER A 183 -2.66 9.98 -4.23
C SER A 183 -1.79 9.94 -5.49
N MET A 184 -0.85 10.88 -5.62
CA MET A 184 0.08 10.92 -6.74
C MET A 184 1.00 9.69 -6.77
N SER A 185 1.54 9.27 -5.61
CA SER A 185 2.36 8.05 -5.56
C SER A 185 1.54 6.81 -5.93
N ALA A 186 0.29 6.71 -5.48
CA ALA A 186 -0.59 5.61 -5.87
C ALA A 186 -0.88 5.60 -7.39
N MET A 187 -1.02 6.77 -8.02
CA MET A 187 -1.19 6.89 -9.47
C MET A 187 0.05 6.43 -10.22
N VAL A 188 1.24 6.84 -9.79
CA VAL A 188 2.51 6.40 -10.40
C VAL A 188 2.65 4.89 -10.29
N SER A 189 2.36 4.31 -9.12
CA SER A 189 2.38 2.84 -8.95
C SER A 189 1.38 2.14 -9.88
N LYS A 190 0.18 2.69 -10.11
CA LYS A 190 -0.79 2.14 -11.08
C LYS A 190 -0.28 2.17 -12.51
N LEU A 191 0.28 3.30 -12.93
CA LEU A 191 0.84 3.46 -14.28
C LEU A 191 2.00 2.50 -14.50
N LEU A 192 2.91 2.37 -13.53
CA LEU A 192 4.02 1.44 -13.59
C LEU A 192 3.54 -0.02 -13.63
N ASN A 193 2.54 -0.36 -12.82
CA ASN A 193 1.97 -1.71 -12.82
C ASN A 193 1.29 -2.04 -14.17
N TRP A 194 0.47 -1.12 -14.68
CA TRP A 194 -0.16 -1.27 -16.00
C TRP A 194 0.89 -1.42 -17.10
N PHE A 195 1.88 -0.53 -17.15
CA PHE A 195 2.95 -0.59 -18.14
C PHE A 195 3.75 -1.89 -18.05
N ALA A 196 4.15 -2.32 -16.84
CA ALA A 196 4.86 -3.57 -16.63
C ALA A 196 4.04 -4.77 -17.11
N LYS A 197 2.75 -4.81 -16.76
CA LYS A 197 1.84 -5.89 -17.12
C LYS A 197 1.62 -5.93 -18.63
N THR A 198 1.36 -4.80 -19.27
CA THR A 198 1.20 -4.70 -20.73
C THR A 198 2.47 -5.13 -21.44
N VAL A 199 3.64 -4.59 -21.07
CA VAL A 199 4.92 -4.94 -21.71
C VAL A 199 5.22 -6.43 -21.55
N THR A 200 5.04 -6.99 -20.36
CA THR A 200 5.31 -8.42 -20.14
C THR A 200 4.32 -9.32 -20.86
N GLN A 201 3.02 -8.99 -20.88
CA GLN A 201 2.00 -9.74 -21.61
C GLN A 201 2.22 -9.66 -23.12
N THR A 202 2.49 -8.48 -23.68
CA THR A 202 2.81 -8.32 -25.10
C THR A 202 4.09 -9.05 -25.48
N THR A 203 5.11 -9.03 -24.61
CA THR A 203 6.36 -9.78 -24.84
C THR A 203 6.10 -11.28 -24.84
N VAL A 204 5.35 -11.80 -23.85
CA VAL A 204 5.01 -13.22 -23.75
C VAL A 204 4.17 -13.67 -24.95
N ALA A 205 3.12 -12.93 -25.31
CA ALA A 205 2.28 -13.21 -26.48
C ALA A 205 3.08 -13.18 -27.79
N GLY A 206 3.99 -12.20 -27.94
CA GLY A 206 4.89 -12.13 -29.08
C GLY A 206 5.87 -13.31 -29.16
N THR A 207 6.34 -13.82 -28.02
CA THR A 207 7.25 -14.99 -27.99
C THR A 207 6.56 -16.33 -28.21
N ILE A 208 5.28 -16.47 -27.87
CA ILE A 208 4.51 -17.70 -28.16
C ILE A 208 4.37 -17.90 -29.68
N GLY A 209 4.35 -16.82 -30.48
CA GLY A 209 4.37 -16.89 -31.94
C GLY A 209 5.74 -17.21 -32.58
N GLY A 210 6.83 -17.28 -31.78
CA GLY A 210 8.21 -17.37 -32.27
C GLY A 210 8.98 -18.66 -31.97
N SER A 211 8.31 -19.73 -31.54
CA SER A 211 8.87 -21.10 -31.42
C SER A 211 9.83 -21.36 -30.24
N ILE A 212 9.29 -22.05 -29.23
CA ILE A 212 9.74 -23.08 -28.26
C ILE A 212 11.26 -23.42 -28.08
N LEU A 213 12.22 -22.95 -28.86
CA LEU A 213 13.67 -23.24 -28.67
C LEU A 213 14.58 -22.02 -28.45
N PHE A 214 14.14 -20.78 -28.69
CA PHE A 214 14.89 -19.56 -28.30
C PHE A 214 14.40 -18.98 -26.96
N SER A 215 14.57 -19.84 -25.95
CA SER A 215 14.32 -19.77 -24.51
C SER A 215 14.38 -18.41 -23.78
N CYS A 216 13.86 -18.40 -22.54
CA CYS A 216 14.07 -17.38 -21.50
C CYS A 216 15.49 -16.77 -21.50
N GLY A 217 16.53 -17.54 -21.83
CA GLY A 217 17.91 -17.05 -21.97
C GLY A 217 18.10 -16.01 -23.08
N GLY A 218 17.43 -16.15 -24.23
CA GLY A 218 17.48 -15.18 -25.33
C GLY A 218 16.83 -13.84 -24.98
N LEU A 219 15.67 -13.88 -24.32
CA LEU A 219 15.01 -12.69 -23.77
C LEU A 219 15.89 -11.98 -22.75
N LEU A 220 16.43 -12.73 -21.78
CA LEU A 220 17.32 -12.19 -20.75
C LEU A 220 18.60 -11.60 -21.36
N THR A 221 19.18 -12.24 -22.36
CA THR A 221 20.36 -11.73 -23.07
C THR A 221 20.04 -10.45 -23.82
N SER A 222 18.90 -10.40 -24.54
CA SER A 222 18.45 -9.20 -25.24
C SER A 222 18.22 -8.03 -24.27
N TRP A 223 17.57 -8.29 -23.13
CA TRP A 223 17.38 -7.29 -22.09
C TRP A 223 18.71 -6.85 -21.46
N GLY A 224 19.58 -7.80 -21.17
CA GLY A 224 20.91 -7.53 -20.65
C GLY A 224 21.75 -6.68 -21.60
N LEU A 225 21.70 -6.97 -22.89
CA LEU A 225 22.37 -6.17 -23.92
C LEU A 225 21.84 -4.74 -23.93
N ARG A 226 20.51 -4.54 -23.94
CA ARG A 226 19.90 -3.19 -23.87
C ARG A 226 20.29 -2.42 -22.61
N ILE A 227 20.36 -3.10 -21.47
CA ILE A 227 20.78 -2.50 -20.20
C ILE A 227 22.25 -2.06 -20.28
N MET A 228 23.13 -2.94 -20.78
CA MET A 228 24.55 -2.67 -20.89
C MET A 228 24.87 -1.57 -21.91
N THR A 229 24.21 -1.54 -23.07
CA THR A 229 24.38 -0.46 -24.07
C THR A 229 23.78 0.87 -23.63
N THR A 230 22.86 0.85 -22.65
CA THR A 230 22.37 2.08 -22.01
C THR A 230 23.41 2.64 -21.04
N LEU A 231 24.11 1.78 -20.29
CA LEU A 231 25.08 2.19 -19.29
C LEU A 231 26.45 2.53 -19.88
N ALA A 232 26.95 1.71 -20.79
CA ALA A 232 28.29 1.81 -21.35
C ALA A 232 28.25 2.10 -22.86
N PRO A 233 29.11 3.00 -23.37
CA PRO A 233 29.35 3.13 -24.81
C PRO A 233 29.96 1.83 -25.37
N GLU A 234 29.83 1.62 -26.68
CA GLU A 234 30.22 0.35 -27.33
C GLU A 234 31.70 0.00 -27.12
N SER A 235 32.59 0.99 -27.16
CA SER A 235 34.04 0.84 -26.92
C SER A 235 34.33 0.27 -25.53
N THR A 236 33.71 0.82 -24.48
CA THR A 236 33.83 0.33 -23.11
C THR A 236 33.14 -1.02 -22.94
N LEU A 237 32.03 -1.28 -23.65
CA LEU A 237 31.36 -2.58 -23.60
C LEU A 237 32.20 -3.70 -24.22
N LEU A 238 32.88 -3.43 -25.33
CA LEU A 238 33.83 -4.36 -25.95
C LEU A 238 35.02 -4.66 -25.01
N LYS A 239 35.53 -3.65 -24.30
CA LYS A 239 36.54 -3.83 -23.23
C LYS A 239 35.99 -4.69 -22.08
N LEU A 240 34.75 -4.47 -21.65
CA LEU A 240 34.12 -5.24 -20.56
C LEU A 240 33.87 -6.70 -20.92
N LEU A 241 33.48 -6.99 -22.17
CA LEU A 241 33.23 -8.35 -22.67
C LEU A 241 34.50 -9.07 -23.14
N ASP A 242 35.66 -8.44 -22.99
CA ASP A 242 36.96 -8.88 -23.49
C ASP A 242 36.97 -9.23 -24.99
N LEU A 243 36.46 -8.34 -25.83
CA LEU A 243 36.41 -8.48 -27.28
C LEU A 243 37.38 -7.49 -27.95
N PRO A 244 38.71 -7.69 -27.84
CA PRO A 244 39.71 -6.72 -28.32
C PRO A 244 39.77 -6.61 -29.86
N ASN A 245 39.30 -7.64 -30.58
CA ASN A 245 39.46 -7.75 -32.03
C ASN A 245 38.25 -7.25 -32.83
N ALA A 246 37.21 -6.75 -32.17
CA ALA A 246 35.99 -6.25 -32.79
C ALA A 246 35.94 -4.73 -32.69
N SER A 247 35.53 -4.06 -33.77
CA SER A 247 35.29 -2.61 -33.77
C SER A 247 33.88 -2.25 -33.30
N THR A 248 32.91 -3.13 -33.55
CA THR A 248 31.51 -2.97 -33.16
C THR A 248 30.93 -4.27 -32.63
N LEU A 249 29.90 -4.16 -31.79
CA LEU A 249 29.24 -5.32 -31.18
C LEU A 249 28.53 -6.19 -32.24
N TYR A 250 27.98 -5.55 -33.29
CA TYR A 250 27.38 -6.23 -34.44
C TYR A 250 28.43 -7.05 -35.23
N GLN A 251 29.64 -6.51 -35.43
CA GLN A 251 30.72 -7.24 -36.08
C GLN A 251 31.16 -8.45 -35.25
N ALA A 252 31.22 -8.32 -33.92
CA ALA A 252 31.55 -9.44 -33.03
C ALA A 252 30.50 -10.55 -33.09
N PHE A 253 29.22 -10.18 -33.19
CA PHE A 253 28.11 -11.13 -33.34
C PHE A 253 28.17 -11.86 -34.68
N ASN A 254 28.31 -11.14 -35.79
CA ASN A 254 28.37 -11.74 -37.13
C ASN A 254 29.61 -12.62 -37.35
N LYS A 255 30.73 -12.28 -36.71
CA LYS A 255 31.97 -13.08 -36.78
C LYS A 255 32.02 -14.24 -35.77
N ASN A 256 30.92 -14.53 -35.06
CA ASN A 256 30.85 -15.54 -34.00
C ASN A 256 31.96 -15.40 -32.94
N GLN A 257 32.38 -14.17 -32.66
CA GLN A 257 33.43 -13.89 -31.67
C GLN A 257 32.90 -13.85 -30.23
N MET A 258 31.57 -13.83 -30.05
CA MET A 258 30.94 -13.96 -28.74
C MET A 258 30.86 -15.43 -28.33
N GLY A 259 31.63 -15.80 -27.32
CA GLY A 259 31.53 -17.11 -26.68
C GLY A 259 30.37 -17.21 -25.70
N PHE A 260 30.15 -18.41 -25.17
CA PHE A 260 29.12 -18.67 -24.17
C PHE A 260 29.24 -17.78 -22.93
N LYS A 261 30.48 -17.44 -22.50
CA LYS A 261 30.72 -16.54 -21.36
C LYS A 261 30.07 -15.18 -21.57
N GLN A 262 30.22 -14.58 -22.76
CA GLN A 262 29.65 -13.26 -23.06
C GLN A 262 28.12 -13.29 -23.10
N PHE A 263 27.53 -14.32 -23.71
CA PHE A 263 26.08 -14.51 -23.70
C PHE A 263 25.54 -14.69 -22.27
N PHE A 264 26.22 -15.49 -21.45
CA PHE A 264 25.85 -15.70 -20.05
C PHE A 264 25.93 -14.41 -19.22
N LEU A 265 27.01 -13.62 -19.38
CA LEU A 265 27.17 -12.32 -18.72
C LEU A 265 26.06 -11.33 -19.09
N LEU A 266 25.70 -11.27 -20.37
CA LEU A 266 24.57 -10.45 -20.81
C LEU A 266 23.26 -10.98 -20.21
N GLY A 267 23.00 -12.28 -20.33
CA GLY A 267 21.77 -12.91 -19.80
C GLY A 267 21.57 -12.77 -18.29
N ILE A 268 22.63 -12.78 -17.49
CA ILE A 268 22.50 -12.62 -16.03
C ILE A 268 22.35 -11.15 -15.59
N THR A 269 22.60 -10.18 -16.48
CA THR A 269 22.54 -8.74 -16.15
C THR A 269 21.16 -8.29 -15.63
N PRO A 270 20.02 -8.66 -16.25
CA PRO A 270 18.70 -8.33 -15.70
C PRO A 270 18.44 -9.02 -14.36
N ILE A 271 18.90 -10.26 -14.18
CA ILE A 271 18.76 -11.02 -12.92
C ILE A 271 19.55 -10.33 -11.81
N TYR A 272 20.77 -9.88 -12.11
CA TYR A 272 21.60 -9.09 -11.21
C TYR A 272 20.88 -7.82 -10.78
N LEU A 273 20.32 -7.03 -11.70
CA LEU A 273 19.57 -5.82 -11.30
C LEU A 273 18.31 -6.14 -10.50
N LEU A 274 17.60 -7.21 -10.86
CA LEU A 274 16.41 -7.67 -10.14
C LEU A 274 16.75 -8.07 -8.70
N SER A 275 17.93 -8.65 -8.47
CA SER A 275 18.39 -9.04 -7.13
C SER A 275 18.51 -7.87 -6.12
N PHE A 276 18.62 -6.63 -6.59
CA PHE A 276 18.58 -5.46 -5.70
C PHE A 276 17.17 -5.12 -5.21
N ARG A 277 16.12 -5.63 -5.86
CA ARG A 277 14.72 -5.29 -5.53
C ARG A 277 13.99 -6.40 -4.76
N PHE A 278 14.48 -7.62 -4.81
CA PHE A 278 13.87 -8.77 -4.15
C PHE A 278 14.75 -9.28 -3.01
N ASN A 279 14.18 -9.36 -1.81
CA ASN A 279 14.78 -10.01 -0.64
C ASN A 279 14.52 -11.53 -0.69
N HIS A 280 14.93 -12.20 -1.77
CA HIS A 280 14.84 -13.66 -1.85
C HIS A 280 16.23 -14.27 -1.67
N PRO A 281 16.41 -15.31 -0.82
CA PRO A 281 17.71 -15.96 -0.63
C PRO A 281 18.37 -16.40 -1.94
N PHE A 282 17.57 -16.94 -2.87
CA PHE A 282 18.04 -17.35 -4.21
C PHE A 282 18.62 -16.21 -5.05
N LEU A 283 18.16 -14.97 -4.87
CA LEU A 283 18.67 -13.82 -5.61
C LEU A 283 19.87 -13.15 -4.92
N THR A 284 20.36 -13.67 -3.79
CA THR A 284 21.53 -13.07 -3.13
C THR A 284 22.86 -13.39 -3.82
N TRP A 285 22.98 -14.56 -4.47
CA TRP A 285 24.23 -14.98 -5.11
C TRP A 285 24.58 -14.18 -6.38
N PRO A 286 23.66 -13.82 -7.31
CA PRO A 286 24.00 -13.02 -8.48
C PRO A 286 24.53 -11.65 -8.09
N LYS A 287 23.99 -11.08 -7.00
CA LYS A 287 24.38 -9.80 -6.42
C LYS A 287 25.87 -9.75 -6.04
N ARG A 288 26.42 -10.87 -5.57
CA ARG A 288 27.83 -11.01 -5.16
C ARG A 288 28.71 -11.48 -6.31
N LEU A 289 28.22 -12.42 -7.13
CA LEU A 289 29.04 -13.07 -8.14
C LEU A 289 29.19 -12.23 -9.41
N TYR A 290 28.16 -11.48 -9.81
CA TYR A 290 28.13 -10.82 -11.12
C TYR A 290 29.33 -9.90 -11.40
N PRO A 291 29.73 -8.95 -10.52
CA PRO A 291 30.89 -8.11 -10.77
C PRO A 291 32.20 -8.90 -10.90
N ILE A 292 32.30 -10.06 -10.23
CA ILE A 292 33.49 -10.92 -10.23
C ILE A 292 33.61 -11.66 -11.56
N LEU A 293 32.50 -12.00 -12.23
CA LEU A 293 32.51 -12.73 -13.50
C LEU A 293 33.19 -11.97 -14.66
N PHE A 294 33.32 -10.64 -14.54
CA PHE A 294 34.02 -9.79 -15.50
C PHE A 294 35.55 -9.77 -15.32
N LEU A 295 36.06 -10.29 -14.20
CA LEU A 295 37.50 -10.27 -13.91
C LEU A 295 38.24 -11.43 -14.55
N ARG A 296 39.48 -11.17 -14.96
CA ARG A 296 40.47 -12.21 -15.26
C ARG A 296 41.50 -12.31 -14.13
N PRO A 297 41.97 -13.52 -13.80
CA PRO A 297 43.04 -13.68 -12.81
C PRO A 297 44.31 -12.93 -13.28
N GLY A 298 44.88 -12.10 -12.40
CA GLY A 298 46.12 -11.35 -12.67
C GLY A 298 45.96 -10.02 -13.41
N GLU A 299 44.74 -9.56 -13.67
CA GLU A 299 44.49 -8.28 -14.36
C GLU A 299 44.64 -7.08 -13.41
N ASN A 300 45.40 -6.06 -13.83
CA ASN A 300 45.55 -4.81 -13.06
C ASN A 300 44.26 -3.99 -13.10
N LEU A 301 43.67 -3.74 -11.92
CA LEU A 301 42.36 -3.10 -11.76
C LEU A 301 42.39 -1.57 -11.71
N ASN A 302 43.58 -0.96 -11.78
CA ASN A 302 43.74 0.48 -11.61
C ASN A 302 43.08 1.25 -12.76
N LEU A 303 42.05 2.05 -12.43
CA LEU A 303 41.37 3.00 -13.32
C LEU A 303 40.77 2.40 -14.61
N ASN A 304 40.36 1.12 -14.55
CA ASN A 304 39.69 0.41 -15.63
C ASN A 304 38.17 0.29 -15.40
N ALA A 305 37.40 0.18 -16.47
CA ALA A 305 35.94 0.00 -16.41
C ALA A 305 35.50 -1.17 -15.53
N LYS A 306 36.28 -2.26 -15.50
CA LYS A 306 36.08 -3.42 -14.60
C LYS A 306 36.24 -3.05 -13.12
N GLY A 307 37.16 -2.14 -12.80
CA GLY A 307 37.33 -1.62 -11.43
C GLY A 307 36.11 -0.84 -10.94
N PHE A 308 35.41 -0.13 -11.82
CA PHE A 308 34.17 0.57 -11.48
C PHE A 308 33.02 -0.39 -11.14
N LEU A 309 32.97 -1.58 -11.78
CA LEU A 309 32.02 -2.61 -11.40
C LEU A 309 32.30 -3.17 -10.01
N LEU A 310 33.57 -3.31 -9.61
CA LEU A 310 33.92 -3.77 -8.26
C LEU A 310 33.58 -2.75 -7.17
N LEU A 311 33.59 -1.45 -7.50
CA LEU A 311 33.16 -0.39 -6.57
C LEU A 311 31.70 -0.55 -6.12
N GLN A 312 30.88 -1.28 -6.87
CA GLN A 312 29.50 -1.58 -6.50
C GLN A 312 29.42 -2.43 -5.22
N TYR A 313 30.43 -3.25 -4.90
CA TYR A 313 30.42 -4.13 -3.74
C TYR A 313 30.48 -3.38 -2.39
N PRO A 314 31.46 -2.49 -2.13
CA PRO A 314 31.46 -1.70 -0.90
C PRO A 314 30.25 -0.76 -0.83
N LEU A 315 29.78 -0.24 -1.97
CA LEU A 315 28.56 0.59 -2.02
C LEU A 315 27.30 -0.21 -1.64
N LEU A 316 27.22 -1.47 -2.06
CA LEU A 316 26.13 -2.37 -1.68
C LEU A 316 26.13 -2.62 -0.17
N ILE A 317 27.29 -2.97 0.41
CA ILE A 317 27.43 -3.19 1.86
C ILE A 317 27.02 -1.94 2.63
N LEU A 318 27.49 -0.77 2.18
CA LEU A 318 27.11 0.51 2.77
C LEU A 318 25.60 0.76 2.65
N SER A 319 24.98 0.44 1.51
CA SER A 319 23.54 0.61 1.32
C SER A 319 22.72 -0.32 2.22
N ASP A 320 23.14 -1.58 2.38
CA ASP A 320 22.48 -2.56 3.25
C ASP A 320 22.63 -2.15 4.72
N PHE A 321 23.80 -1.65 5.11
CA PHE A 321 24.04 -1.07 6.44
C PHE A 321 23.13 0.13 6.70
N LEU A 322 23.08 1.12 5.79
CA LEU A 322 22.21 2.29 5.93
C LEU A 322 20.73 1.88 5.97
N LYS A 323 20.33 0.88 5.19
CA LYS A 323 18.97 0.35 5.20
C LYS A 323 18.59 -0.22 6.56
N VAL A 324 19.41 -1.10 7.13
CA VAL A 324 19.10 -1.75 8.42
C VAL A 324 19.17 -0.76 9.58
N PHE A 325 20.21 0.07 9.63
CA PHE A 325 20.48 0.90 10.81
C PHE A 325 19.82 2.27 10.78
N VAL A 326 19.65 2.88 9.60
CA VAL A 326 19.13 4.25 9.49
C VAL A 326 17.69 4.22 9.00
N TYR A 327 17.45 3.73 7.78
CA TYR A 327 16.13 3.83 7.17
C TYR A 327 15.10 2.97 7.91
N ASN A 328 15.43 1.72 8.20
CA ASN A 328 14.48 0.82 8.84
C ASN A 328 14.13 1.25 10.27
N HIS A 329 15.08 1.87 10.98
CA HIS A 329 14.80 2.47 12.28
C HIS A 329 13.82 3.64 12.18
N ILE A 330 13.98 4.52 11.17
CA ILE A 330 13.03 5.61 10.92
C ILE A 330 11.64 5.05 10.59
N TYR A 331 11.56 4.04 9.71
CA TYR A 331 10.29 3.38 9.38
C TYR A 331 9.67 2.71 10.61
N PHE A 332 10.46 2.06 11.45
CA PHE A 332 10.00 1.47 12.70
C PHE A 332 9.34 2.52 13.60
N GLU A 333 10.05 3.62 13.90
CA GLU A 333 9.51 4.69 14.73
C GLU A 333 8.24 5.30 14.12
N TRP A 334 8.19 5.46 12.78
CA TRP A 334 7.01 5.95 12.10
C TRP A 334 5.82 5.02 12.17
N VAL A 335 6.00 3.74 11.87
CA VAL A 335 4.94 2.72 11.94
C VAL A 335 4.32 2.69 13.33
N HIS A 336 5.15 2.81 14.37
CA HIS A 336 4.67 2.74 15.76
C HIS A 336 4.20 4.11 16.29
N SER A 337 4.56 5.21 15.63
CA SER A 337 4.01 6.53 15.94
C SER A 337 2.59 6.72 15.40
N VAL A 338 2.13 5.86 14.48
CA VAL A 338 0.76 5.87 13.97
C VAL A 338 -0.12 5.12 14.96
N LYS A 339 -0.99 5.86 15.64
CA LYS A 339 -2.10 5.29 16.40
C LYS A 339 -3.34 5.42 15.55
N PRO A 340 -4.11 4.35 15.35
CA PRO A 340 -3.88 2.96 15.78
C PRO A 340 -2.85 2.18 14.96
N TYR A 341 -2.31 1.11 15.56
CA TYR A 341 -1.28 0.23 14.96
C TYR A 341 -1.81 -0.73 13.87
N PHE A 342 -2.79 -0.32 13.05
CA PHE A 342 -3.49 -1.14 12.05
C PHE A 342 -2.59 -1.94 11.07
N ILE A 343 -1.28 -1.66 11.06
CA ILE A 343 -0.34 -2.06 10.01
C ILE A 343 0.80 -2.94 10.56
N CYS A 344 0.81 -3.26 11.86
CA CYS A 344 1.83 -4.15 12.45
C CYS A 344 1.57 -5.64 12.15
N ASP A 345 1.34 -6.00 10.86
CA ASP A 345 1.19 -7.38 10.35
C ASP A 345 2.42 -8.28 10.64
N GLN A 346 3.54 -7.72 11.10
CA GLN A 346 4.82 -8.44 11.26
C GLN A 346 5.17 -8.79 12.71
N MET A 347 4.35 -8.41 13.69
CA MET A 347 4.60 -8.75 15.10
C MET A 347 3.56 -9.73 15.64
N SER A 348 4.00 -10.70 16.44
CA SER A 348 3.09 -11.55 17.19
C SER A 348 2.37 -10.77 18.29
N ILE A 349 1.18 -11.21 18.69
CA ILE A 349 0.40 -10.58 19.78
C ILE A 349 1.22 -10.47 21.08
N LYS A 350 2.06 -11.46 21.38
CA LYS A 350 2.95 -11.43 22.55
C LYS A 350 4.00 -10.31 22.45
N GLN A 351 4.62 -10.15 21.28
CA GLN A 351 5.58 -9.08 21.03
C GLN A 351 4.91 -7.71 21.10
N PHE A 352 3.68 -7.59 20.57
CA PHE A 352 2.89 -6.37 20.66
C PHE A 352 2.64 -5.96 22.12
N LYS A 353 2.21 -6.88 23.00
CA LYS A 353 2.01 -6.60 24.43
C LYS A 353 3.28 -6.14 25.14
N ILE A 354 4.42 -6.77 24.84
CA ILE A 354 5.72 -6.36 25.40
C ILE A 354 6.06 -4.95 24.94
N TYR A 355 5.90 -4.67 23.65
CA TYR A 355 6.14 -3.34 23.09
C TYR A 355 5.22 -2.29 23.71
N GLU A 356 3.95 -2.63 23.94
CA GLU A 356 2.97 -1.76 24.59
C GLU A 356 3.45 -1.34 25.98
N ALA A 357 3.90 -2.29 26.80
CA ALA A 357 4.46 -2.03 28.12
C ALA A 357 5.75 -1.18 28.07
N GLU A 358 6.64 -1.45 27.11
CA GLU A 358 7.85 -0.64 26.90
C GLU A 358 7.53 0.80 26.50
N GLN A 359 6.53 0.98 25.64
CA GLN A 359 6.10 2.29 25.18
C GLN A 359 5.48 3.09 26.32
N GLN A 360 4.66 2.47 27.16
CA GLN A 360 4.12 3.07 28.39
C GLN A 360 5.25 3.52 29.32
N PHE A 361 6.25 2.68 29.53
CA PHE A 361 7.43 3.03 30.34
C PHE A 361 8.19 4.25 29.77
N ILE A 362 8.41 4.30 28.45
CA ILE A 362 9.10 5.42 27.79
C ILE A 362 8.29 6.71 27.90
N ASP A 363 6.98 6.65 27.68
CA ASP A 363 6.12 7.84 27.71
C ASP A 363 5.99 8.39 29.14
N MET A 364 5.86 7.54 30.15
CA MET A 364 5.92 7.92 31.57
C MET A 364 7.23 8.66 31.91
N ARG A 365 8.37 8.14 31.43
CA ARG A 365 9.67 8.79 31.65
C ARG A 365 9.81 10.12 30.93
N ARG A 366 9.25 10.24 29.71
CA ARG A 366 9.25 11.49 28.94
C ARG A 366 8.51 12.58 29.70
N GLU A 367 7.35 12.27 30.27
CA GLU A 367 6.56 13.22 31.05
C GLU A 367 7.29 13.69 32.30
N ILE A 368 7.95 12.80 33.04
CA ILE A 368 8.80 13.17 34.18
C ILE A 368 9.89 14.16 33.74
N ARG A 369 10.48 13.94 32.56
CA ARG A 369 11.53 14.81 32.02
C ARG A 369 10.97 16.16 31.53
N GLU A 370 9.77 16.16 30.94
CA GLU A 370 9.07 17.39 30.53
C GLU A 370 8.67 18.23 31.75
N ALA A 371 8.22 17.59 32.83
CA ALA A 371 7.97 18.26 34.11
C ALA A 371 9.24 18.92 34.69
N ASN A 372 10.41 18.32 34.44
CA ASN A 372 11.70 18.86 34.84
C ASN A 372 12.26 19.94 33.91
N GLY A 373 11.51 20.38 32.89
CA GLY A 373 11.86 21.55 32.07
C GLY A 373 13.05 21.39 31.11
N THR A 374 13.60 20.19 30.94
CA THR A 374 14.75 19.99 30.04
C THR A 374 14.29 19.86 28.58
N SER A 375 14.39 20.94 27.80
CA SER A 375 14.12 20.88 26.36
C SER A 375 15.27 20.18 25.63
N GLU A 376 15.00 19.08 24.94
CA GLU A 376 15.99 18.41 24.08
C GLU A 376 16.10 19.11 22.72
N SER A 377 17.33 19.33 22.24
CA SER A 377 17.59 19.87 20.92
C SER A 377 17.17 18.89 19.81
N LEU A 378 16.87 19.43 18.62
CA LEU A 378 16.51 18.62 17.43
C LEU A 378 17.60 17.61 17.05
N LEU A 379 18.87 17.98 17.27
CA LEU A 379 20.04 17.16 16.95
C LEU A 379 20.19 15.99 17.94
N SER A 380 19.84 16.17 19.22
CA SER A 380 19.84 15.06 20.18
C SER A 380 18.73 14.05 19.89
N LYS A 381 17.60 14.45 19.30
CA LYS A 381 16.55 13.51 18.86
C LYS A 381 17.01 12.61 17.71
N LEU A 382 17.85 13.13 16.81
CA LEU A 382 18.35 12.41 15.64
C LEU A 382 19.49 11.45 15.98
N MET A 383 20.27 11.75 17.03
CA MET A 383 21.37 10.89 17.52
C MET A 383 20.96 9.90 18.63
N LYS A 384 19.69 9.88 19.06
CA LYS A 384 19.15 8.94 20.05
C LYS A 384 19.52 7.46 19.84
N PRO A 385 19.44 6.88 18.62
CA PRO A 385 19.81 5.46 18.45
C PRO A 385 21.28 5.18 18.78
N PHE A 386 22.18 6.13 18.48
CA PHE A 386 23.62 6.00 18.73
C PHE A 386 24.03 6.37 20.16
N ARG A 387 23.23 7.19 20.87
CA ARG A 387 23.52 7.64 22.25
C ARG A 387 23.16 6.60 23.33
N SER A 388 22.51 5.51 22.96
CA SER A 388 22.05 4.42 23.83
C SER A 388 23.18 3.68 24.59
N PHE A 389 24.45 3.91 24.24
CA PHE A 389 25.59 3.31 24.94
C PHE A 389 25.80 3.84 26.37
N ILE A 390 25.26 5.01 26.72
CA ILE A 390 25.49 5.66 28.02
C ILE A 390 24.25 5.54 28.97
N GLU A 391 23.15 4.94 28.51
CA GLU A 391 21.89 4.88 29.29
C GLU A 391 21.78 3.67 30.24
N GLU A 392 20.85 3.79 31.19
CA GLU A 392 20.44 2.77 32.17
C GLU A 392 20.21 1.38 31.54
N PRO A 393 20.43 0.28 32.30
CA PRO A 393 20.36 -1.09 31.78
C PRO A 393 18.99 -1.44 31.17
N VAL A 394 17.91 -0.87 31.69
CA VAL A 394 16.54 -1.08 31.17
C VAL A 394 16.39 -0.47 29.77
N MET A 395 16.84 0.78 29.58
CA MET A 395 16.79 1.46 28.28
C MET A 395 17.66 0.76 27.25
N ARG A 396 18.84 0.29 27.65
CA ARG A 396 19.71 -0.52 26.79
C ARG A 396 19.02 -1.81 26.33
N GLY A 397 18.30 -2.48 27.24
CA GLY A 397 17.50 -3.66 26.92
C GLY A 397 16.41 -3.37 25.89
N ILE A 398 15.68 -2.25 26.05
CA ILE A 398 14.63 -1.82 25.11
C ILE A 398 15.24 -1.47 23.74
N CYS A 399 16.30 -0.67 23.70
CA CYS A 399 17.00 -0.31 22.46
C CYS A 399 17.54 -1.55 21.73
N GLY A 400 18.15 -2.49 22.46
CA GLY A 400 18.64 -3.75 21.91
C GLY A 400 17.54 -4.59 21.28
N ARG A 401 16.37 -4.71 21.94
CA ARG A 401 15.21 -5.42 21.38
C ARG A 401 14.64 -4.70 20.16
N ARG A 402 14.51 -3.38 20.17
CA ARG A 402 14.05 -2.59 19.00
C ARG A 402 15.01 -2.74 17.81
N MET A 403 16.32 -2.70 18.06
CA MET A 403 17.33 -2.91 17.03
C MET A 403 17.29 -4.32 16.46
N LEU A 404 17.08 -5.34 17.31
CA LEU A 404 16.88 -6.72 16.86
C LEU A 404 15.62 -6.87 15.99
N MET A 405 14.52 -6.19 16.35
CA MET A 405 13.31 -6.16 15.52
C MET A 405 13.57 -5.48 14.18
N CYS A 406 14.30 -4.36 14.16
CA CYS A 406 14.70 -3.68 12.92
C CYS A 406 15.69 -4.51 12.08
N ALA A 407 16.51 -5.35 12.69
CA ALA A 407 17.38 -6.26 11.93
C ALA A 407 16.61 -7.43 11.31
N ARG A 408 15.55 -7.88 11.99
CA ARG A 408 14.75 -9.05 11.60
C ARG A 408 13.65 -8.73 10.59
N PHE A 409 13.03 -7.56 10.70
CA PHE A 409 11.84 -7.19 9.96
C PHE A 409 12.07 -5.91 9.13
N ASP A 410 11.64 -5.91 7.87
CA ASP A 410 11.72 -4.74 6.99
C ASP A 410 10.42 -3.92 7.08
N TYR A 411 10.48 -2.83 7.84
CA TYR A 411 9.37 -1.91 8.07
C TYR A 411 9.16 -0.94 6.90
N SER A 412 10.08 -0.86 5.93
CA SER A 412 9.90 0.02 4.77
C SER A 412 8.66 -0.32 3.95
N HIS A 413 8.26 -1.60 3.96
CA HIS A 413 7.08 -2.09 3.25
C HIS A 413 5.83 -2.21 4.13
N ALA A 414 5.89 -1.84 5.41
CA ALA A 414 4.75 -1.93 6.31
C ALA A 414 3.61 -1.00 5.84
N LEU A 415 3.92 0.28 5.62
CA LEU A 415 2.93 1.30 5.26
C LEU A 415 2.65 1.37 3.75
N ILE A 416 3.62 0.99 2.94
CA ILE A 416 3.64 1.16 1.47
C ILE A 416 4.17 -0.15 0.86
N LYS A 417 3.26 -1.06 0.56
CA LYS A 417 3.55 -2.32 -0.14
C LYS A 417 3.91 -2.03 -1.59
N THR A 418 5.11 -2.36 -2.04
CA THR A 418 5.45 -2.26 -3.47
C THR A 418 4.97 -3.50 -4.23
N SER A 419 4.31 -3.34 -5.37
CA SER A 419 3.90 -4.48 -6.19
C SER A 419 5.10 -5.16 -6.87
N LEU A 420 4.98 -6.46 -7.19
CA LEU A 420 6.02 -7.19 -7.93
C LEU A 420 6.34 -6.53 -9.27
N TRP A 421 5.30 -6.09 -9.98
CA TRP A 421 5.43 -5.42 -11.28
C TRP A 421 6.08 -4.05 -11.18
N GLU A 422 5.83 -3.29 -10.12
CA GLU A 422 6.53 -2.04 -9.85
C GLU A 422 8.04 -2.28 -9.64
N LYS A 423 8.41 -3.38 -8.96
CA LYS A 423 9.82 -3.78 -8.82
C LYS A 423 10.44 -4.11 -10.18
N VAL A 424 9.74 -4.86 -11.03
CA VAL A 424 10.21 -5.20 -12.39
C VAL A 424 10.36 -3.94 -13.25
N ALA A 425 9.31 -3.12 -13.38
CA ALA A 425 9.36 -1.90 -14.18
C ALA A 425 10.43 -0.92 -13.69
N SER A 426 10.52 -0.70 -12.38
CA SER A 426 11.55 0.17 -11.82
C SER A 426 12.96 -0.39 -12.03
N THR A 427 13.13 -1.70 -12.16
CA THR A 427 14.43 -2.32 -12.52
C THR A 427 14.78 -2.08 -13.98
N LEU A 428 13.82 -2.18 -14.88
CA LEU A 428 14.03 -1.96 -16.32
C LEU A 428 14.30 -0.49 -16.66
N LEU A 429 13.60 0.43 -15.99
CA LEU A 429 13.77 1.87 -16.21
C LEU A 429 15.00 2.46 -15.52
N PHE A 430 15.58 1.72 -14.56
CA PHE A 430 16.66 2.22 -13.70
C PHE A 430 17.94 2.63 -14.45
N PRO A 431 18.48 1.83 -15.39
CA PRO A 431 19.67 2.22 -16.17
C PRO A 431 19.43 3.48 -17.01
N THR A 432 18.26 3.58 -17.65
CA THR A 432 17.87 4.74 -18.45
C THR A 432 17.74 5.98 -17.58
N ALA A 433 17.11 5.87 -16.41
CA ALA A 433 16.99 6.97 -15.45
C ALA A 433 18.37 7.42 -14.96
N GLY A 434 19.30 6.50 -14.69
CA GLY A 434 20.67 6.83 -14.29
C GLY A 434 21.44 7.59 -15.37
N LYS A 435 21.38 7.12 -16.63
CA LYS A 435 21.96 7.82 -17.80
C LYS A 435 21.39 9.23 -17.98
N LEU A 436 20.07 9.38 -17.86
CA LEU A 436 19.41 10.68 -17.95
C LEU A 436 19.82 11.59 -16.81
N PHE A 437 19.87 11.07 -15.58
CA PHE A 437 20.29 11.84 -14.41
C PHE A 437 21.74 12.32 -14.54
N HIS A 438 22.63 11.45 -15.02
CA HIS A 438 24.01 11.84 -15.33
C HIS A 438 24.06 12.96 -16.36
N THR A 439 23.43 12.78 -17.53
CA THR A 439 23.45 13.76 -18.63
C THR A 439 22.84 15.11 -18.24
N ILE A 440 21.73 15.09 -17.50
CA ILE A 440 20.98 16.31 -17.15
C ILE A 440 21.59 17.03 -15.96
N PHE A 441 22.02 16.31 -14.92
CA PHE A 441 22.44 16.92 -13.64
C PHE A 441 23.95 16.81 -13.42
N LEU A 442 24.49 15.59 -13.32
CA LEU A 442 25.90 15.40 -12.91
C LEU A 442 26.88 15.97 -13.94
N ALA A 443 26.61 15.79 -15.23
CA ALA A 443 27.42 16.31 -16.31
C ALA A 443 27.38 17.85 -16.42
N ARG A 444 26.52 18.55 -15.68
CA ARG A 444 26.54 20.02 -15.59
C ARG A 444 27.43 20.53 -14.47
N LEU A 445 27.78 19.69 -13.50
CA LEU A 445 28.61 20.06 -12.36
C LEU A 445 30.09 20.04 -12.74
N SER A 446 30.77 21.18 -12.62
CA SER A 446 32.19 21.32 -12.97
C SER A 446 33.10 20.40 -12.15
N TRP A 447 32.88 20.33 -10.83
CA TRP A 447 33.63 19.44 -9.94
C TRP A 447 33.48 17.96 -10.33
N PHE A 448 32.30 17.56 -10.80
CA PHE A 448 32.03 16.19 -11.20
C PHE A 448 32.78 15.82 -12.49
N LYS A 449 32.82 16.74 -13.47
CA LYS A 449 33.63 16.56 -14.68
C LYS A 449 35.10 16.38 -14.34
N SER A 450 35.66 17.22 -13.47
CA SER A 450 37.04 17.11 -13.02
C SER A 450 37.30 15.79 -12.29
N PHE A 451 36.37 15.36 -11.43
CA PHE A 451 36.47 14.08 -10.73
C PHE A 451 36.46 12.88 -11.69
N VAL A 452 35.52 12.83 -12.63
CA VAL A 452 35.42 11.76 -13.62
C VAL A 452 36.68 11.73 -14.50
N ALA A 453 37.11 12.88 -15.02
CA ALA A 453 38.32 12.99 -15.85
C ALA A 453 39.58 12.52 -15.10
N HIS A 454 39.68 12.80 -13.80
CA HIS A 454 40.80 12.34 -12.98
C HIS A 454 40.78 10.81 -12.72
N LYS A 455 39.60 10.19 -12.74
CA LYS A 455 39.43 8.76 -12.43
C LYS A 455 39.23 7.86 -13.66
N SER A 456 39.04 8.43 -14.85
CA SER A 456 38.84 7.68 -16.10
C SER A 456 40.06 7.78 -17.02
N SER A 457 40.53 6.65 -17.52
CA SER A 457 41.62 6.60 -18.50
C SER A 457 41.19 7.04 -19.90
N THR A 458 39.92 6.82 -20.26
CA THR A 458 39.34 7.24 -21.54
C THR A 458 38.01 7.98 -21.33
N PRO A 459 37.62 8.90 -22.24
CA PRO A 459 36.35 9.63 -22.10
C PRO A 459 35.13 8.70 -22.05
N ASP A 460 35.18 7.59 -22.77
CA ASP A 460 34.14 6.56 -22.79
C ASP A 460 34.00 5.83 -21.44
N ASP A 461 35.14 5.52 -20.80
CA ASP A 461 35.14 4.95 -19.45
C ASP A 461 34.63 5.97 -18.42
N GLY A 462 34.89 7.26 -18.64
CA GLY A 462 34.32 8.36 -17.88
C GLY A 462 32.80 8.49 -18.03
N LEU A 463 32.27 8.32 -19.24
CA LEU A 463 30.82 8.28 -19.49
C LEU A 463 30.16 7.08 -18.79
N PHE A 464 30.79 5.90 -18.83
CA PHE A 464 30.31 4.71 -18.12
C PHE A 464 30.29 4.94 -16.60
N LEU A 465 31.38 5.46 -16.02
CA LEU A 465 31.44 5.81 -14.61
C LEU A 465 30.38 6.86 -14.23
N GLY A 466 30.19 7.87 -15.08
CA GLY A 466 29.18 8.89 -14.91
C GLY A 466 27.76 8.33 -14.87
N ASN A 467 27.42 7.42 -15.80
CA ASN A 467 26.12 6.74 -15.83
C ASN A 467 25.90 5.86 -14.60
N LEU A 468 26.95 5.16 -14.13
CA LEU A 468 26.89 4.33 -12.92
C LEU A 468 26.67 5.16 -11.65
N LEU A 469 27.35 6.29 -11.51
CA LEU A 469 27.11 7.24 -10.42
C LEU A 469 25.73 7.88 -10.52
N GLY A 470 25.25 8.15 -11.74
CA GLY A 470 23.87 8.58 -12.01
C GLY A 470 22.84 7.56 -11.51
N CYS A 471 23.06 6.27 -11.76
CA CYS A 471 22.25 5.18 -11.21
C CYS A 471 22.24 5.22 -9.67
N CYS A 472 23.39 5.35 -9.01
CA CYS A 472 23.46 5.48 -7.55
C CYS A 472 22.65 6.67 -7.03
N ALA A 473 22.76 7.84 -7.69
CA ALA A 473 22.01 9.03 -7.32
C ALA A 473 20.49 8.83 -7.45
N VAL A 474 20.05 8.14 -8.52
CA VAL A 474 18.63 7.81 -8.74
C VAL A 474 18.10 6.86 -7.65
N VAL A 475 18.90 5.89 -7.17
CA VAL A 475 18.50 5.05 -6.02
C VAL A 475 18.29 5.90 -4.78
N LEU A 476 19.25 6.76 -4.43
CA LEU A 476 19.15 7.63 -3.26
C LEU A 476 17.94 8.56 -3.36
N LEU A 477 17.72 9.17 -4.53
CA LEU A 477 16.56 10.02 -4.77
C LEU A 477 15.24 9.24 -4.62
N LYS A 478 15.17 8.01 -5.18
CA LYS A 478 14.01 7.14 -5.01
C LYS A 478 13.76 6.83 -3.54
N ASP A 479 14.79 6.49 -2.78
CA ASP A 479 14.66 6.13 -1.37
C ASP A 479 14.23 7.33 -0.52
N VAL A 480 14.76 8.53 -0.81
CA VAL A 480 14.31 9.79 -0.20
C VAL A 480 12.85 10.09 -0.54
N MET A 481 12.43 9.90 -1.78
CA MET A 481 11.04 10.09 -2.19
C MET A 481 10.12 9.09 -1.50
N HIS A 482 10.52 7.82 -1.41
CA HIS A 482 9.77 6.78 -0.70
C HIS A 482 9.64 7.12 0.80
N LEU A 483 10.75 7.55 1.42
CA LEU A 483 10.79 8.04 2.79
C LEU A 483 9.83 9.23 2.99
N PHE A 484 9.84 10.21 2.09
CA PHE A 484 8.94 11.37 2.13
C PHE A 484 7.46 11.00 1.96
N VAL A 485 7.13 10.13 1.00
CA VAL A 485 5.76 9.66 0.79
C VAL A 485 5.27 8.88 2.02
N THR A 486 6.14 8.05 2.61
CA THR A 486 5.81 7.30 3.82
C THR A 486 5.60 8.21 5.02
N TRP A 487 6.44 9.23 5.20
CA TRP A 487 6.24 10.25 6.22
C TRP A 487 4.91 10.99 6.06
N ARG A 488 4.56 11.40 4.84
CA ARG A 488 3.26 12.02 4.53
C ARG A 488 2.11 11.07 4.87
N ARG A 489 2.26 9.79 4.56
CA ARG A 489 1.28 8.75 4.90
C ARG A 489 1.13 8.57 6.41
N VAL A 490 2.23 8.58 7.16
CA VAL A 490 2.24 8.54 8.63
C VAL A 490 1.50 9.74 9.19
N LYS A 491 1.77 10.94 8.69
CA LYS A 491 1.05 12.16 9.10
C LYS A 491 -0.44 12.09 8.80
N GLN A 492 -0.81 11.52 7.65
CA GLN A 492 -2.19 11.29 7.28
C GLN A 492 -2.89 10.32 8.27
N LEU A 493 -2.24 9.22 8.62
CA LEU A 493 -2.78 8.24 9.55
C LEU A 493 -2.80 8.74 11.01
N GLN A 494 -1.85 9.57 11.41
CA GLN A 494 -1.86 10.24 12.71
C GLN A 494 -3.03 11.22 12.85
N SER A 495 -3.47 11.83 11.76
CA SER A 495 -4.64 12.72 11.72
C SER A 495 -5.96 11.98 11.50
N MET A 496 -6.05 10.72 11.95
CA MET A 496 -7.28 9.96 11.82
C MET A 496 -8.23 10.34 12.95
N GLU A 497 -9.46 10.70 12.58
CA GLU A 497 -10.49 11.17 13.48
C GLU A 497 -11.75 10.33 13.33
N VAL A 498 -12.47 10.13 14.43
CA VAL A 498 -13.79 9.50 14.41
C VAL A 498 -14.78 10.51 13.84
N MET A 499 -15.53 10.14 12.80
CA MET A 499 -16.60 11.00 12.29
C MET A 499 -17.75 11.02 13.28
N GLU A 500 -18.28 12.21 13.54
CA GLU A 500 -19.44 12.38 14.40
C GLU A 500 -20.65 11.66 13.78
N TYR A 501 -21.32 10.87 14.62
CA TYR A 501 -22.47 10.07 14.23
C TYR A 501 -23.57 10.98 13.65
N MET A 502 -24.07 10.61 12.47
CA MET A 502 -25.12 11.33 11.75
C MET A 502 -24.81 12.79 11.38
N SER A 503 -23.53 13.17 11.35
CA SER A 503 -23.11 14.36 10.61
C SER A 503 -23.46 14.22 9.12
N SER A 504 -23.68 15.34 8.42
CA SER A 504 -24.01 15.32 6.98
C SER A 504 -22.95 14.60 6.14
N GLU A 505 -21.67 14.70 6.53
CA GLU A 505 -20.58 13.96 5.90
C GLU A 505 -20.66 12.44 6.16
N TRP A 506 -21.00 12.03 7.38
CA TRP A 506 -21.16 10.63 7.75
C TRP A 506 -22.30 9.99 6.95
N GLU A 507 -23.45 10.67 6.88
CA GLU A 507 -24.65 10.21 6.18
C GLU A 507 -24.38 10.08 4.68
N TYR A 508 -23.82 11.13 4.07
CA TYR A 508 -23.44 11.12 2.66
C TYR A 508 -22.47 9.97 2.37
N THR A 509 -21.45 9.76 3.20
CA THR A 509 -20.44 8.73 2.93
C THR A 509 -21.01 7.31 3.05
N LEU A 510 -21.85 7.07 4.05
CA LEU A 510 -22.49 5.78 4.25
C LEU A 510 -23.47 5.45 3.12
N ASN A 511 -24.35 6.39 2.77
CA ASN A 511 -25.33 6.22 1.70
C ASN A 511 -24.65 6.09 0.34
N LYS A 512 -23.60 6.88 0.07
CA LYS A 512 -22.77 6.72 -1.13
C LYS A 512 -22.16 5.33 -1.23
N LYS A 513 -21.66 4.77 -0.12
CA LYS A 513 -21.12 3.41 -0.11
C LYS A 513 -22.20 2.36 -0.35
N ALA A 514 -23.36 2.50 0.29
CA ALA A 514 -24.50 1.62 0.07
C ALA A 514 -24.91 1.60 -1.42
N GLY A 515 -25.03 2.77 -2.05
CA GLY A 515 -25.33 2.86 -3.48
C GLY A 515 -24.28 2.19 -4.37
N ARG A 516 -22.99 2.29 -4.03
CA ARG A 516 -21.93 1.59 -4.75
C ARG A 516 -22.06 0.06 -4.63
N ILE A 517 -22.29 -0.46 -3.42
CA ILE A 517 -22.46 -1.90 -3.18
C ILE A 517 -23.70 -2.42 -3.94
N LEU A 518 -24.83 -1.72 -3.83
CA LEU A 518 -26.08 -2.10 -4.53
C LEU A 518 -25.95 -2.09 -6.05
N ASN A 519 -25.09 -1.22 -6.60
CA ASN A 519 -24.77 -1.23 -8.02
C ASN A 519 -23.81 -2.38 -8.38
N GLN A 520 -22.84 -2.73 -7.52
CA GLN A 520 -21.99 -3.91 -7.77
C GLN A 520 -22.81 -5.21 -7.78
N LEU A 521 -23.81 -5.31 -6.91
CA LEU A 521 -24.73 -6.45 -6.88
C LEU A 521 -25.61 -6.55 -8.13
N SER A 522 -25.70 -5.51 -8.98
CA SER A 522 -26.43 -5.58 -10.26
C SER A 522 -25.79 -6.54 -11.26
N MET A 523 -24.55 -6.97 -11.00
CA MET A 523 -23.80 -7.89 -11.86
C MET A 523 -24.04 -9.37 -11.47
N LEU A 524 -24.83 -9.62 -10.43
CA LEU A 524 -25.16 -10.98 -10.00
C LEU A 524 -26.05 -11.68 -11.03
N THR A 525 -25.67 -12.90 -11.41
CA THR A 525 -26.44 -13.79 -12.29
C THR A 525 -27.26 -14.80 -11.47
N GLU A 526 -28.18 -15.52 -12.10
CA GLU A 526 -29.02 -16.58 -11.47
C GLU A 526 -28.23 -17.86 -11.14
N ASN A 527 -27.15 -17.73 -10.37
CA ASN A 527 -26.29 -18.82 -9.92
C ASN A 527 -26.39 -18.96 -8.39
N GLU A 528 -26.20 -20.16 -7.85
CA GLU A 528 -26.22 -20.42 -6.40
C GLU A 528 -25.23 -19.54 -5.62
N GLU A 529 -24.03 -19.32 -6.15
CA GLU A 529 -23.03 -18.42 -5.56
C GLU A 529 -23.56 -16.98 -5.38
N SER A 530 -24.33 -16.48 -6.36
CA SER A 530 -24.91 -15.15 -6.28
C SER A 530 -25.97 -15.03 -5.19
N TYR A 531 -26.72 -16.10 -4.92
CA TYR A 531 -27.69 -16.14 -3.82
C TYR A 531 -26.98 -16.12 -2.47
N LEU A 532 -25.91 -16.90 -2.31
CA LEU A 532 -25.09 -16.91 -1.09
C LEU A 532 -24.46 -15.53 -0.84
N LEU A 533 -23.93 -14.89 -1.88
CA LEU A 533 -23.42 -13.53 -1.79
C LEU A 533 -24.52 -12.55 -1.36
N LEU A 534 -25.69 -12.59 -2.00
CA LEU A 534 -26.78 -11.68 -1.66
C LEU A 534 -27.24 -11.84 -0.20
N GLU A 535 -27.31 -13.08 0.30
CA GLU A 535 -27.65 -13.39 1.70
C GLU A 535 -26.57 -12.93 2.70
N GLU A 536 -25.30 -13.04 2.31
CA GLU A 536 -24.19 -12.49 3.09
C GLU A 536 -24.26 -10.96 3.15
N TYR A 537 -24.63 -10.29 2.05
CA TYR A 537 -24.82 -8.84 2.05
C TYR A 537 -26.06 -8.39 2.82
N SER A 538 -27.16 -9.15 2.76
CA SER A 538 -28.39 -8.81 3.49
C SER A 538 -28.17 -8.87 5.01
N SER A 539 -27.57 -9.95 5.51
CA SER A 539 -27.22 -10.13 6.92
C SER A 539 -26.27 -9.06 7.46
N LYS A 540 -25.36 -8.54 6.62
CA LYS A 540 -24.38 -7.53 7.03
C LYS A 540 -24.87 -6.09 6.89
N MET A 541 -25.70 -5.78 5.89
CA MET A 541 -26.12 -4.40 5.61
C MET A 541 -27.41 -4.02 6.32
N LEU A 542 -28.33 -4.97 6.56
CA LEU A 542 -29.61 -4.69 7.19
C LEU A 542 -29.49 -4.76 8.72
N THR A 543 -30.19 -3.87 9.43
CA THR A 543 -30.42 -4.08 10.87
C THR A 543 -31.35 -5.28 11.05
N ARG A 544 -31.31 -5.91 12.22
CA ARG A 544 -32.12 -7.10 12.55
C ARG A 544 -33.59 -6.97 12.13
N SER A 545 -34.21 -5.83 12.41
CA SER A 545 -35.60 -5.56 12.02
C SER A 545 -35.89 -5.60 10.51
N TYR A 546 -34.96 -5.16 9.66
CA TYR A 546 -35.12 -5.27 8.19
C TYR A 546 -34.59 -6.61 7.67
N HIS A 547 -33.67 -7.25 8.39
CA HIS A 547 -33.23 -8.61 8.07
C HIS A 547 -34.38 -9.60 8.26
N ASP A 548 -35.14 -9.47 9.34
CA ASP A 548 -36.32 -10.31 9.58
C ASP A 548 -37.38 -10.06 8.46
N GLN A 549 -37.54 -8.81 8.00
CA GLN A 549 -38.38 -8.51 6.83
C GLN A 549 -37.82 -9.12 5.53
N TRP A 550 -36.49 -9.12 5.38
CA TRP A 550 -35.79 -9.77 4.28
C TRP A 550 -36.09 -11.26 4.25
N GLU A 551 -35.82 -12.00 5.33
CA GLU A 551 -36.05 -13.45 5.42
C GLU A 551 -37.51 -13.84 5.16
N ASN A 552 -38.46 -13.07 5.69
CA ASN A 552 -39.88 -13.35 5.55
C ASN A 552 -40.37 -13.23 4.09
N VAL A 553 -39.84 -12.27 3.33
CA VAL A 553 -40.33 -11.98 1.96
C VAL A 553 -39.44 -12.60 0.90
N ALA A 554 -38.11 -12.63 1.10
CA ALA A 554 -37.14 -13.09 0.11
C ALA A 554 -37.30 -14.58 -0.24
N ASN A 555 -37.80 -15.41 0.67
CA ASN A 555 -38.08 -16.82 0.41
C ASN A 555 -39.21 -17.03 -0.62
N GLY A 556 -40.14 -16.08 -0.72
CA GLY A 556 -41.24 -16.12 -1.69
C GLY A 556 -40.90 -15.57 -3.07
N ILE A 557 -39.72 -14.97 -3.24
CA ILE A 557 -39.32 -14.32 -4.50
C ILE A 557 -38.49 -15.31 -5.35
N PRO A 558 -38.93 -15.71 -6.55
CA PRO A 558 -38.28 -16.77 -7.32
C PRO A 558 -37.00 -16.33 -8.04
N THR A 559 -36.86 -15.05 -8.38
CA THR A 559 -35.73 -14.55 -9.19
C THR A 559 -34.76 -13.72 -8.36
N ILE A 560 -33.46 -13.86 -8.63
CA ILE A 560 -32.41 -13.09 -7.94
C ILE A 560 -32.57 -11.58 -8.18
N THR A 561 -33.00 -11.19 -9.38
CA THR A 561 -33.24 -9.79 -9.73
C THR A 561 -34.35 -9.17 -8.88
N ALA A 562 -35.44 -9.90 -8.66
CA ALA A 562 -36.52 -9.43 -7.80
C ALA A 562 -36.08 -9.40 -6.32
N LYS A 563 -35.31 -10.39 -5.85
CA LYS A 563 -34.69 -10.38 -4.51
C LYS A 563 -33.78 -9.16 -4.35
N LEU A 564 -32.93 -8.88 -5.33
CA LEU A 564 -32.04 -7.73 -5.33
C LEU A 564 -32.80 -6.41 -5.31
N ASN A 565 -33.90 -6.28 -6.05
CA ASN A 565 -34.74 -5.08 -6.03
C ASN A 565 -35.42 -4.88 -4.67
N PHE A 566 -35.90 -5.96 -4.04
CA PHE A 566 -36.43 -5.91 -2.69
C PHE A 566 -35.34 -5.53 -1.67
N PHE A 567 -34.13 -6.07 -1.82
CA PHE A 567 -32.97 -5.70 -1.00
C PHE A 567 -32.63 -4.21 -1.12
N ARG A 568 -32.58 -3.70 -2.36
CA ARG A 568 -32.36 -2.26 -2.64
C ARG A 568 -33.41 -1.38 -1.96
N TYR A 569 -34.68 -1.79 -2.02
CA TYR A 569 -35.77 -1.11 -1.32
C TYR A 569 -35.55 -1.07 0.19
N LEU A 570 -35.24 -2.19 0.83
CA LEU A 570 -35.02 -2.25 2.28
C LEU A 570 -33.82 -1.40 2.72
N VAL A 571 -32.70 -1.45 2.00
CA VAL A 571 -31.51 -0.64 2.30
C VAL A 571 -31.82 0.86 2.19
N MET A 572 -32.60 1.24 1.18
CA MET A 572 -32.99 2.65 0.99
C MET A 572 -33.97 3.10 2.07
N LYS A 573 -34.99 2.29 2.38
CA LYS A 573 -35.96 2.53 3.44
C LYS A 573 -35.26 2.76 4.79
N MET A 574 -34.38 1.83 5.16
CA MET A 574 -33.57 1.91 6.37
C MET A 574 -32.73 3.20 6.43
N SER A 575 -32.17 3.63 5.30
CA SER A 575 -31.35 4.83 5.23
C SER A 575 -32.17 6.12 5.39
N ILE A 576 -33.38 6.15 4.83
CA ILE A 576 -34.32 7.27 4.97
C ILE A 576 -34.87 7.34 6.40
N GLU A 577 -35.39 6.24 6.94
CA GLU A 577 -35.95 6.19 8.29
C GLU A 577 -34.92 6.62 9.34
N ARG A 578 -33.68 6.11 9.26
CA ARG A 578 -32.58 6.51 10.14
C ARG A 578 -32.35 8.03 10.13
N SER A 579 -32.33 8.63 8.95
CA SER A 579 -32.02 10.06 8.78
C SER A 579 -33.18 10.94 9.25
N THR A 580 -34.42 10.51 9.02
CA THR A 580 -35.64 11.14 9.56
C THR A 580 -35.69 11.07 11.09
N THR A 581 -35.42 9.92 11.69
CA THR A 581 -35.40 9.76 13.16
C THR A 581 -34.37 10.67 13.80
N TYR A 582 -33.17 10.77 13.23
CA TYR A 582 -32.11 11.64 13.75
C TYR A 582 -32.47 13.13 13.64
N ARG A 583 -33.05 13.56 12.52
CA ARG A 583 -33.49 14.94 12.36
C ARG A 583 -34.56 15.31 13.38
N ASN A 584 -35.52 14.41 13.59
CA ASN A 584 -36.60 14.59 14.57
C ASN A 584 -36.07 14.64 16.02
N SER A 585 -35.06 13.83 16.37
CA SER A 585 -34.46 13.90 17.71
C SER A 585 -33.67 15.20 17.92
N LYS A 586 -32.96 15.68 16.90
CA LYS A 586 -32.23 16.95 16.96
C LYS A 586 -33.14 18.16 17.14
N LEU A 587 -34.29 18.17 16.46
CA LEU A 587 -35.32 19.22 16.64
C LEU A 587 -35.92 19.23 18.05
N LYS A 588 -36.08 18.06 18.68
CA LYS A 588 -36.58 17.96 20.06
C LYS A 588 -35.58 18.44 21.11
N ASN A 589 -34.28 18.31 20.84
CA ASN A 589 -33.22 18.63 21.79
C ASN A 589 -32.71 20.09 21.70
N ASN A 590 -33.08 20.83 20.65
CA ASN A 590 -32.82 22.27 20.51
C ASN A 590 -34.15 23.05 20.55
N PRO A 591 -34.77 23.22 21.73
CA PRO A 591 -36.01 24.00 21.88
C PRO A 591 -35.82 25.49 21.59
#